data_AF-A0AA44WGK1-F1
#
_entry.id   AF-A0AA44WGK1-F1
#
_cell.length_a   1.000
_cell.length_b   1.000
_cell.length_c   1.000
_cell.angle_alpha   90.00
_cell.angle_beta   90.00
_cell.angle_gamma   90.00
#
_symmetry.space_group_name_H-M   'P 1'
#
loop_
_entity.id
_entity.type
_entity.pdbx_description
1 polymer ?
#
loop_
_entity_poly.entity_id
_entity_poly.type
_entity_poly.pdbx_seq_one_letter_code
_entity_poly.pdbx_strand_id
1 'polypeptide(L)'
;MADAITESTAKLQLDEETGEMVSKGELKKRQAKRAKKAAAAKAKEAKAAVASAAGADKKEAPKPAKKEEEAVIDPEAIFKQGFLEEVYKERPVKPVVTRFPPEPNGFLHIGHAKAIAVNFGFAKYHGGQCLLRYDDTNPEKEEEKYFTAIKDMVTWLGFTPAKITHSSDYFQQLYDLAEKMINLEKAYVCFCPDTEIKLQRGGEKGSSPRYRCKHAEQTVEDNLTKFRGMRDGQYQPKEAFLRMKQDITDNNPQMWDLAAYRIPKEQEHFRTGNQWKIYPTHSLCTREFLLSRQSYEWLNAALVEHQPMQREYGRLNIAGTVLSKRKIQKLVEEKFVRNWDDPRLFTLVAVKRRGVPPAAILQFVNELGVTTAETLIQIKRFEQSIRKYLEATVPRLMMVLDPIPVVIEDATESIELDLPFSPKDPKMGSHTVKFTSTIYIDRSDFREVDSKDYFRLAPGKTVGLMNAPHPIKATSFTKDEATGKITEVRAVFDKEAKKPKAYITWVGSEGSRRVEARVHNSLFKSDKPEDAEGGFLNDINPDSEVIYPEAMIESGFDEVRRRAPWPEAAGESELGKGGPESVRFQAMRIAYFAMDSDSTDDKIVLNRIVSLKEDAGKN
;
A
#
# COMPACT_ATOMS: atom_id res chain seq x y z
N MET A 1 55.70 -4.41 -58.21
CA MET A 1 55.47 -5.51 -57.24
C MET A 1 54.91 -4.85 -55.99
N ALA A 2 53.58 -4.83 -55.85
CA ALA A 2 52.83 -5.79 -55.02
C ALA A 2 53.24 -5.60 -53.54
N ASP A 3 52.44 -5.07 -52.61
CA ASP A 3 51.00 -5.19 -52.40
C ASP A 3 50.46 -3.96 -51.66
N ALA A 4 49.42 -3.31 -52.19
CA ALA A 4 48.64 -2.31 -51.46
C ALA A 4 47.24 -2.11 -52.06
N ILE A 5 46.49 -3.17 -52.37
CA ILE A 5 45.04 -3.07 -52.66
C ILE A 5 44.34 -4.36 -52.19
N THR A 6 43.90 -4.42 -50.93
CA THR A 6 42.85 -5.34 -50.50
C THR A 6 42.00 -4.70 -49.40
N GLU A 7 41.06 -3.83 -49.78
CA GLU A 7 39.96 -3.47 -48.88
C GLU A 7 38.65 -3.18 -49.65
N SER A 8 37.61 -3.92 -49.26
CA SER A 8 36.17 -3.61 -49.41
C SER A 8 35.46 -3.84 -50.75
N THR A 9 35.53 -5.04 -51.33
CA THR A 9 34.41 -5.53 -52.15
C THR A 9 33.21 -5.82 -51.24
N ALA A 10 32.21 -4.95 -51.26
CA ALA A 10 30.94 -5.15 -50.54
C ALA A 10 30.25 -6.43 -51.04
N LYS A 11 30.22 -7.48 -50.21
CA LYS A 11 29.48 -8.72 -50.51
C LYS A 11 27.98 -8.40 -50.65
N LEU A 12 27.48 -8.45 -51.87
CA LEU A 12 26.04 -8.42 -52.18
C LEU A 12 25.38 -9.72 -51.69
N GLN A 13 24.14 -9.63 -51.24
CA GLN A 13 23.31 -10.73 -50.75
C GLN A 13 22.03 -10.80 -51.59
N LEU A 14 21.57 -12.03 -51.87
CA LEU A 14 20.34 -12.26 -52.61
C LEU A 14 19.12 -11.91 -51.74
N ASP A 15 18.22 -11.10 -52.26
CA ASP A 15 16.87 -10.92 -51.73
C ASP A 15 15.98 -12.04 -52.28
N GLU A 16 15.74 -13.08 -51.48
CA GLU A 16 15.00 -14.28 -51.90
C GLU A 16 13.59 -14.00 -52.44
N GLU A 17 12.99 -12.86 -52.08
CA GLU A 17 11.63 -12.50 -52.48
C GLU A 17 11.57 -11.74 -53.82
N THR A 18 12.66 -11.09 -54.22
CA THR A 18 12.75 -10.36 -55.50
C THR A 18 13.77 -10.96 -56.47
N GLY A 19 14.63 -11.87 -56.00
CA GLY A 19 15.73 -12.46 -56.77
C GLY A 19 16.90 -11.52 -57.05
N GLU A 20 16.96 -10.35 -56.41
CA GLU A 20 17.98 -9.32 -56.68
C GLU A 20 19.19 -9.43 -55.74
N MET A 21 20.40 -9.22 -56.26
CA MET A 21 21.63 -9.11 -55.45
C MET A 21 21.80 -7.68 -54.93
N VAL A 22 21.64 -7.48 -53.63
CA VAL A 22 21.66 -6.15 -52.99
C VAL A 22 22.64 -6.09 -51.82
N SER A 23 23.06 -4.90 -51.40
CA SER A 23 23.94 -4.78 -50.23
C SER A 23 23.22 -5.25 -48.96
N LYS A 24 23.97 -5.73 -47.96
CA LYS A 24 23.42 -6.16 -46.65
C LYS A 24 22.57 -5.08 -45.97
N GLY A 25 22.91 -3.80 -46.14
CA GLY A 25 22.15 -2.67 -45.61
C GLY A 25 20.81 -2.48 -46.32
N GLU A 26 20.80 -2.62 -47.64
CA GLU A 26 19.59 -2.52 -48.47
C GLU A 26 18.64 -3.70 -48.21
N LEU A 27 19.18 -4.91 -48.07
CA LEU A 27 18.40 -6.11 -47.73
C LEU A 27 17.67 -5.95 -46.39
N LYS A 28 18.35 -5.43 -45.35
CA LYS A 28 17.74 -5.16 -44.04
C LYS A 28 16.60 -4.14 -44.13
N LYS A 29 16.76 -3.06 -44.93
CA LYS A 29 15.70 -2.06 -45.12
C LYS A 29 14.47 -2.66 -45.80
N ARG A 30 14.68 -3.50 -46.83
CA ARG A 30 13.60 -4.20 -47.54
C ARG A 30 12.85 -5.16 -46.61
N GLN A 31 13.57 -5.98 -45.85
CA GLN A 31 12.98 -6.89 -44.86
C GLN A 31 12.16 -6.15 -43.79
N ALA A 32 12.67 -5.04 -43.25
CA ALA A 32 11.94 -4.23 -42.27
C ALA A 32 10.66 -3.60 -42.85
N LYS A 33 10.70 -3.12 -44.11
CA LYS A 33 9.52 -2.56 -44.79
C LYS A 33 8.45 -3.63 -45.01
N ARG A 34 8.85 -4.86 -45.35
CA ARG A 34 7.94 -6.00 -45.53
C ARG A 34 7.32 -6.45 -44.22
N ALA A 35 8.10 -6.56 -43.14
CA ALA A 35 7.60 -6.86 -41.81
C ALA A 35 6.54 -5.82 -41.36
N LYS A 36 6.79 -4.53 -41.59
CA LYS A 36 5.83 -3.46 -41.29
C LYS A 36 4.54 -3.56 -42.12
N LYS A 37 4.65 -3.94 -43.40
CA LYS A 37 3.48 -4.13 -44.28
C LYS A 37 2.65 -5.36 -43.87
N ALA A 38 3.31 -6.47 -43.47
CA ALA A 38 2.65 -7.67 -42.96
C ALA A 38 1.92 -7.40 -41.63
N ALA A 39 2.55 -6.64 -40.72
CA ALA A 39 1.91 -6.22 -39.46
C ALA A 39 0.67 -5.34 -39.70
N ALA A 40 0.75 -4.41 -40.67
CA ALA A 40 -0.39 -3.57 -41.05
C ALA A 40 -1.54 -4.37 -41.70
N ALA A 41 -1.22 -5.39 -42.50
CA ALA A 41 -2.23 -6.28 -43.08
C ALA A 41 -2.95 -7.11 -42.00
N LYS A 42 -2.21 -7.72 -41.07
CA LYS A 42 -2.78 -8.46 -39.93
C LYS A 42 -3.65 -7.57 -39.04
N ALA A 43 -3.26 -6.31 -38.80
CA ALA A 43 -4.08 -5.36 -38.06
C ALA A 43 -5.38 -4.98 -38.79
N LYS A 44 -5.38 -4.99 -40.12
CA LYS A 44 -6.55 -4.71 -40.96
C LYS A 44 -7.52 -5.90 -40.98
N GLU A 45 -6.99 -7.13 -41.04
CA GLU A 45 -7.78 -8.37 -40.92
C GLU A 45 -8.40 -8.51 -39.52
N ALA A 46 -7.66 -8.21 -38.45
CA ALA A 46 -8.19 -8.19 -37.09
C ALA A 46 -9.32 -7.16 -36.92
N LYS A 47 -9.21 -5.98 -37.54
CA LYS A 47 -10.29 -4.97 -37.54
C LYS A 47 -11.51 -5.41 -38.37
N ALA A 48 -11.31 -6.14 -39.47
CA ALA A 48 -12.40 -6.67 -40.28
C ALA A 48 -13.15 -7.81 -39.57
N ALA A 49 -12.44 -8.68 -38.83
CA ALA A 49 -13.03 -9.75 -38.03
C ALA A 49 -13.85 -9.24 -36.83
N VAL A 50 -13.46 -8.10 -36.25
CA VAL A 50 -14.25 -7.43 -35.19
C VAL A 50 -15.49 -6.73 -35.76
N ALA A 51 -15.43 -6.27 -37.02
CA ALA A 51 -16.57 -5.62 -37.68
C ALA A 51 -17.65 -6.59 -38.17
N SER A 52 -17.31 -7.84 -38.51
CA SER A 52 -18.29 -8.86 -38.94
C SER A 52 -19.07 -9.51 -37.79
N ALA A 53 -18.61 -9.39 -36.55
CA ALA A 53 -19.29 -9.91 -35.36
C ALA A 53 -20.37 -8.97 -34.79
N ALA A 54 -20.49 -7.73 -35.30
CA ALA A 54 -21.33 -6.68 -34.73
C ALA A 54 -22.51 -6.24 -35.63
N GLY A 55 -23.08 -7.14 -36.43
CA GLY A 55 -24.11 -6.80 -37.42
C GLY A 55 -25.34 -7.69 -37.41
N ALA A 56 -26.27 -7.48 -36.46
CA ALA A 56 -27.72 -7.64 -36.66
C ALA A 56 -28.51 -7.15 -35.42
N ASP A 57 -28.84 -5.86 -35.36
CA ASP A 57 -30.24 -5.42 -35.22
C ASP A 57 -30.41 -3.90 -35.36
N LYS A 58 -31.58 -3.50 -35.88
CA LYS A 58 -31.85 -2.20 -36.53
C LYS A 58 -32.21 -1.05 -35.57
N LYS A 59 -31.58 0.10 -35.87
CA LYS A 59 -31.92 1.53 -35.62
C LYS A 59 -33.17 1.89 -34.79
N GLU A 60 -32.91 2.47 -33.62
CA GLU A 60 -33.65 3.61 -33.05
C GLU A 60 -32.64 4.71 -32.63
N ALA A 61 -33.03 5.98 -32.75
CA ALA A 61 -32.16 7.15 -32.56
C ALA A 61 -31.50 7.19 -31.16
N PRO A 62 -30.25 7.66 -31.03
CA PRO A 62 -29.51 7.55 -29.77
C PRO A 62 -30.11 8.48 -28.70
N LYS A 63 -30.75 7.87 -27.69
CA LYS A 63 -30.96 8.52 -26.39
C LYS A 63 -29.61 8.95 -25.81
N PRO A 64 -29.54 10.08 -25.07
CA PRO A 64 -28.31 10.54 -24.45
C PRO A 64 -27.72 9.41 -23.62
N ALA A 65 -26.40 9.20 -23.78
CA ALA A 65 -25.66 8.14 -23.09
C ALA A 65 -26.06 8.12 -21.62
N LYS A 66 -26.68 7.02 -21.18
CA LYS A 66 -26.80 6.71 -19.76
C LYS A 66 -25.38 6.78 -19.20
N LYS A 67 -25.17 7.63 -18.19
CA LYS A 67 -24.03 7.51 -17.29
C LYS A 67 -23.89 6.02 -16.97
N GLU A 68 -22.72 5.44 -17.21
CA GLU A 68 -22.35 4.19 -16.55
C GLU A 68 -22.56 4.45 -15.05
N GLU A 69 -23.60 3.85 -14.47
CA GLU A 69 -23.72 3.77 -13.03
C GLU A 69 -22.44 3.07 -12.56
N GLU A 70 -21.62 3.77 -11.77
CA GLU A 70 -20.44 3.16 -11.16
C GLU A 70 -20.93 1.90 -10.43
N ALA A 71 -20.51 0.73 -10.93
CA ALA A 71 -20.88 -0.54 -10.33
C ALA A 71 -20.52 -0.47 -8.84
N VAL A 72 -21.54 -0.49 -7.99
CA VAL A 72 -21.37 -0.56 -6.53
C VAL A 72 -20.68 -1.89 -6.27
N ILE A 73 -19.42 -1.83 -5.88
CA ILE A 73 -18.65 -3.03 -5.56
C ILE A 73 -19.24 -3.60 -4.29
N ASP A 74 -19.85 -4.79 -4.39
CA ASP A 74 -20.34 -5.55 -3.24
C ASP A 74 -19.19 -5.72 -2.22
N PRO A 75 -19.27 -5.14 -1.01
CA PRO A 75 -18.22 -5.21 0.01
C PRO A 75 -17.87 -6.63 0.44
N GLU A 76 -18.74 -7.60 0.16
CA GLU A 76 -18.60 -9.00 0.53
C GLU A 76 -18.27 -9.90 -0.67
N ALA A 77 -17.98 -9.32 -1.85
CA ALA A 77 -17.72 -10.07 -3.08
C ALA A 77 -16.60 -11.12 -2.91
N ILE A 78 -15.55 -10.80 -2.15
CA ILE A 78 -14.45 -11.75 -1.87
C ILE A 78 -14.88 -12.99 -1.08
N PHE A 79 -16.03 -12.98 -0.41
CA PHE A 79 -16.53 -14.10 0.39
C PHE A 79 -17.64 -14.89 -0.30
N LYS A 80 -18.31 -14.30 -1.28
CA LYS A 80 -19.42 -14.93 -2.04
C LYS A 80 -18.94 -15.83 -3.17
N GLN A 81 -17.72 -15.62 -3.66
CA GLN A 81 -17.18 -16.32 -4.83
C GLN A 81 -15.65 -16.41 -4.78
N GLY A 82 -15.09 -17.29 -5.61
CA GLY A 82 -13.65 -17.49 -5.73
C GLY A 82 -13.05 -18.27 -4.56
N PHE A 83 -11.77 -18.02 -4.27
CA PHE A 83 -10.95 -18.84 -3.38
C PHE A 83 -11.54 -19.04 -1.98
N LEU A 84 -12.05 -18.00 -1.33
CA LEU A 84 -12.55 -18.12 0.05
C LEU A 84 -13.83 -18.95 0.15
N GLU A 85 -14.70 -18.84 -0.85
CA GLU A 85 -15.91 -19.67 -0.93
C GLU A 85 -15.56 -21.14 -1.22
N GLU A 86 -14.56 -21.41 -2.07
CA GLU A 86 -14.04 -22.76 -2.30
C GLU A 86 -13.43 -23.36 -1.02
N VAL A 87 -12.68 -22.56 -0.25
CA VAL A 87 -12.14 -22.97 1.06
C VAL A 87 -13.27 -23.30 2.04
N TYR A 88 -14.35 -22.52 2.08
CA TYR A 88 -15.49 -22.82 2.94
C TYR A 88 -16.17 -24.15 2.55
N LYS A 89 -16.40 -24.36 1.25
CA LYS A 89 -17.04 -25.57 0.71
C LYS A 89 -16.23 -26.84 0.94
N GLU A 90 -14.91 -26.75 1.00
CA GLU A 90 -14.05 -27.90 1.26
C GLU A 90 -14.26 -28.50 2.66
N ARG A 91 -14.43 -27.64 3.68
CA ARG A 91 -14.76 -28.09 5.04
C ARG A 91 -15.70 -27.11 5.74
N PRO A 92 -17.01 -27.19 5.48
CA PRO A 92 -17.98 -26.32 6.13
C PRO A 92 -17.99 -26.56 7.63
N VAL A 93 -17.76 -25.52 8.41
CA VAL A 93 -17.79 -25.56 9.88
C VAL A 93 -18.66 -24.43 10.42
N LYS A 94 -19.37 -24.70 11.53
CA LYS A 94 -20.15 -23.70 12.27
C LYS A 94 -19.95 -23.90 13.78
N PRO A 95 -19.56 -22.85 14.54
CA PRO A 95 -19.17 -21.53 14.04
C PRO A 95 -17.85 -21.57 13.26
N VAL A 96 -17.69 -20.68 12.27
CA VAL A 96 -16.38 -20.45 11.63
C VAL A 96 -15.47 -19.76 12.63
N VAL A 97 -14.26 -20.29 12.83
CA VAL A 97 -13.26 -19.68 13.71
C VAL A 97 -11.97 -19.44 12.92
N THR A 98 -11.57 -18.18 12.80
CA THR A 98 -10.30 -17.75 12.18
C THR A 98 -9.39 -17.10 13.21
N ARG A 99 -8.13 -16.83 12.82
CA ARG A 99 -7.25 -15.97 13.62
C ARG A 99 -6.34 -15.13 12.74
N PHE A 100 -6.05 -13.91 13.18
CA PHE A 100 -4.94 -13.10 12.69
C PHE A 100 -3.77 -13.22 13.69
N PRO A 101 -2.65 -13.87 13.32
CA PRO A 101 -1.56 -14.15 14.24
C PRO A 101 -0.28 -13.33 13.96
N PRO A 102 -0.25 -11.99 14.14
CA PRO A 102 0.95 -11.21 13.88
C PRO A 102 2.02 -11.41 14.98
N GLU A 103 3.29 -11.47 14.58
CA GLU A 103 4.41 -11.32 15.50
C GLU A 103 4.47 -9.87 16.02
N PRO A 104 4.50 -9.63 17.34
CA PRO A 104 4.48 -8.29 17.93
C PRO A 104 5.86 -7.64 17.97
N ASN A 105 6.60 -7.73 16.86
CA ASN A 105 7.96 -7.21 16.76
C ASN A 105 8.05 -5.97 15.86
N GLY A 106 6.98 -5.54 15.19
CA GLY A 106 7.03 -4.41 14.27
C GLY A 106 5.66 -3.84 13.96
N PHE A 107 5.64 -2.65 13.36
CA PHE A 107 4.39 -2.08 12.86
C PHE A 107 3.88 -2.87 11.66
N LEU A 108 2.56 -3.08 11.63
CA LEU A 108 1.91 -3.67 10.47
C LEU A 108 2.09 -2.76 9.25
N HIS A 109 2.14 -3.39 8.08
CA HIS A 109 2.18 -2.72 6.77
C HIS A 109 0.99 -3.10 5.90
N ILE A 110 0.83 -2.44 4.76
CA ILE A 110 -0.32 -2.63 3.84
C ILE A 110 -0.59 -4.09 3.46
N GLY A 111 0.45 -4.92 3.32
CA GLY A 111 0.28 -6.37 3.11
C GLY A 111 -0.52 -7.08 4.22
N HIS A 112 -0.43 -6.61 5.47
CA HIS A 112 -1.20 -7.12 6.60
C HIS A 112 -2.67 -6.70 6.55
N ALA A 113 -3.03 -5.59 5.89
CA ALA A 113 -4.44 -5.23 5.72
C ALA A 113 -5.22 -6.31 4.96
N LYS A 114 -4.59 -6.95 3.95
CA LYS A 114 -5.19 -8.11 3.27
C LYS A 114 -5.41 -9.27 4.23
N ALA A 115 -4.46 -9.57 5.10
CA ALA A 115 -4.60 -10.64 6.08
C ALA A 115 -5.70 -10.35 7.11
N ILE A 116 -5.80 -9.11 7.59
CA ILE A 116 -6.86 -8.67 8.49
C ILE A 116 -8.22 -8.80 7.80
N ALA A 117 -8.39 -8.21 6.61
CA ALA A 117 -9.64 -8.24 5.86
C ALA A 117 -10.11 -9.68 5.55
N VAL A 118 -9.17 -10.56 5.17
CA VAL A 118 -9.48 -11.98 4.93
C VAL A 118 -9.92 -12.68 6.21
N ASN A 119 -9.14 -12.64 7.28
CA ASN A 119 -9.44 -13.44 8.47
C ASN A 119 -10.66 -12.93 9.22
N PHE A 120 -10.73 -11.63 9.49
CA PHE A 120 -11.85 -11.03 10.22
C PHE A 120 -13.11 -10.95 9.35
N GLY A 121 -12.97 -10.56 8.09
CA GLY A 121 -14.10 -10.46 7.17
C GLY A 121 -14.73 -11.82 6.87
N PHE A 122 -13.94 -12.88 6.68
CA PHE A 122 -14.46 -14.23 6.44
C PHE A 122 -15.24 -14.75 7.65
N ALA A 123 -14.71 -14.56 8.86
CA ALA A 123 -15.44 -14.91 10.08
C ALA A 123 -16.74 -14.10 10.20
N LYS A 124 -16.68 -12.78 10.00
CA LYS A 124 -17.87 -11.90 10.06
C LYS A 124 -18.95 -12.32 9.07
N TYR A 125 -18.57 -12.60 7.81
CA TYR A 125 -19.48 -13.01 6.75
C TYR A 125 -20.23 -14.31 7.09
N HIS A 126 -19.55 -15.27 7.72
CA HIS A 126 -20.17 -16.54 8.14
C HIS A 126 -20.76 -16.53 9.56
N GLY A 127 -20.90 -15.36 10.21
CA GLY A 127 -21.42 -15.25 11.58
C GLY A 127 -20.53 -15.94 12.64
N GLY A 128 -19.24 -16.05 12.35
CA GLY A 128 -18.23 -16.70 13.16
C GLY A 128 -17.41 -15.75 14.04
N GLN A 129 -16.24 -16.22 14.48
CA GLN A 129 -15.34 -15.50 15.38
C GLN A 129 -13.92 -15.43 14.79
N CYS A 130 -13.27 -14.29 14.93
CA CYS A 130 -11.86 -14.14 14.60
C CYS A 130 -11.06 -13.75 15.85
N LEU A 131 -10.01 -14.51 16.13
CA LEU A 131 -9.08 -14.24 17.23
C LEU A 131 -7.97 -13.28 16.74
N LEU A 132 -7.54 -12.36 17.61
CA LEU A 132 -6.24 -11.69 17.47
C LEU A 132 -5.25 -12.45 18.37
N ARG A 133 -4.26 -13.10 17.75
CA ARG A 133 -3.25 -13.85 18.51
C ARG A 133 -1.89 -13.21 18.34
N TYR A 134 -1.33 -12.64 19.39
CA TYR A 134 0.07 -12.23 19.32
C TYR A 134 0.96 -13.45 19.28
N ASP A 135 1.79 -13.52 18.26
CA ASP A 135 2.67 -14.64 18.07
C ASP A 135 4.01 -14.40 18.77
N ASP A 136 3.94 -14.45 20.09
CA ASP A 136 5.03 -14.11 21.00
C ASP A 136 5.86 -15.32 21.41
N THR A 137 6.31 -16.12 20.44
CA THR A 137 7.14 -17.29 20.75
C THR A 137 8.63 -16.94 20.92
N ASN A 138 9.04 -15.71 20.58
CA ASN A 138 10.44 -15.32 20.52
C ASN A 138 10.78 -14.24 21.56
N PRO A 139 11.57 -14.57 22.61
CA PRO A 139 11.86 -13.64 23.71
C PRO A 139 12.66 -12.37 23.29
N GLU A 140 13.38 -12.41 22.17
CA GLU A 140 14.39 -11.39 21.84
C GLU A 140 13.88 -10.03 21.33
N LYS A 141 12.58 -9.84 21.01
CA LYS A 141 12.17 -8.72 20.10
C LYS A 141 10.81 -8.08 20.33
N GLU A 142 10.30 -8.07 21.56
CA GLU A 142 8.92 -7.67 21.81
C GLU A 142 8.84 -6.43 22.71
N GLU A 143 8.21 -5.39 22.18
CA GLU A 143 7.97 -4.13 22.88
C GLU A 143 6.46 -3.89 22.95
N GLU A 144 5.96 -3.45 24.12
CA GLU A 144 4.53 -3.21 24.37
C GLU A 144 3.88 -2.32 23.29
N LYS A 145 4.64 -1.35 22.74
CA LYS A 145 4.16 -0.46 21.68
C LYS A 145 3.65 -1.20 20.44
N TYR A 146 4.21 -2.36 20.08
CA TYR A 146 3.78 -3.11 18.90
C TYR A 146 2.45 -3.83 19.15
N PHE A 147 2.21 -4.33 20.37
CA PHE A 147 0.93 -4.92 20.76
C PHE A 147 -0.19 -3.90 20.61
N THR A 148 -0.01 -2.72 21.22
CA THR A 148 -0.98 -1.63 21.14
C THR A 148 -1.21 -1.22 19.68
N ALA A 149 -0.14 -0.97 18.92
CA ALA A 149 -0.26 -0.55 17.52
C ALA A 149 -0.98 -1.59 16.63
N ILE A 150 -0.72 -2.89 16.81
CA ILE A 150 -1.39 -3.96 16.06
C ILE A 150 -2.89 -3.95 16.36
N LYS A 151 -3.28 -3.93 17.65
CA LYS A 151 -4.69 -3.88 18.07
C LYS A 151 -5.39 -2.64 17.51
N ASP A 152 -4.73 -1.50 17.60
CA ASP A 152 -5.27 -0.23 17.11
C ASP A 152 -5.48 -0.26 15.60
N MET A 153 -4.60 -0.89 14.83
CA MET A 153 -4.78 -1.05 13.38
C MET A 153 -5.89 -2.04 13.00
N VAL A 154 -6.06 -3.13 13.76
CA VAL A 154 -7.22 -4.04 13.57
C VAL A 154 -8.52 -3.29 13.83
N THR A 155 -8.57 -2.51 14.91
CA THR A 155 -9.76 -1.73 15.28
C THR A 155 -10.02 -0.61 14.29
N TRP A 156 -8.99 0.12 13.87
CA TRP A 156 -9.08 1.18 12.86
C TRP A 156 -9.59 0.68 11.50
N LEU A 157 -9.25 -0.55 11.12
CA LEU A 157 -9.82 -1.19 9.93
C LEU A 157 -11.29 -1.64 10.11
N GLY A 158 -11.93 -1.36 11.25
CA GLY A 158 -13.33 -1.67 11.51
C GLY A 158 -13.60 -3.11 11.94
N PHE A 159 -12.60 -3.78 12.53
CA PHE A 159 -12.74 -5.14 13.04
C PHE A 159 -12.52 -5.21 14.55
N THR A 160 -13.32 -6.03 15.22
CA THR A 160 -13.16 -6.31 16.66
C THR A 160 -12.81 -7.79 16.85
N PRO A 161 -11.69 -8.12 17.53
CA PRO A 161 -11.38 -9.51 17.84
C PRO A 161 -12.33 -10.08 18.88
N ALA A 162 -12.79 -11.32 18.64
CA ALA A 162 -13.63 -12.06 19.58
C ALA A 162 -12.88 -12.36 20.89
N LYS A 163 -11.57 -12.60 20.78
CA LYS A 163 -10.66 -12.75 21.92
C LYS A 163 -9.25 -12.34 21.48
N ILE A 164 -8.52 -11.73 22.41
CA ILE A 164 -7.09 -11.49 22.29
C ILE A 164 -6.37 -12.60 23.06
N THR A 165 -5.44 -13.28 22.41
CA THR A 165 -4.66 -14.38 22.99
C THR A 165 -3.19 -14.21 22.63
N HIS A 166 -2.32 -14.95 23.30
CA HIS A 166 -0.89 -14.97 23.02
C HIS A 166 -0.43 -16.41 22.81
N SER A 167 0.55 -16.64 21.95
CA SER A 167 1.19 -17.95 21.83
C SER A 167 1.80 -18.39 23.17
N SER A 168 2.34 -17.44 23.95
CA SER A 168 2.90 -17.68 25.28
C SER A 168 1.87 -18.09 26.35
N ASP A 169 0.58 -17.82 26.15
CA ASP A 169 -0.49 -18.34 27.04
C ASP A 169 -0.52 -19.88 27.03
N TYR A 170 0.05 -20.51 26.00
CA TYR A 170 0.01 -21.95 25.78
C TYR A 170 1.36 -22.65 25.98
N PHE A 171 2.40 -21.99 26.50
CA PHE A 171 3.73 -22.60 26.64
C PHE A 171 3.72 -23.90 27.45
N GLN A 172 2.97 -23.96 28.55
CA GLN A 172 2.83 -25.19 29.32
C GLN A 172 2.16 -26.30 28.50
N GLN A 173 1.04 -25.98 27.84
CA GLN A 173 0.34 -26.96 26.99
C GLN A 173 1.23 -27.44 25.83
N LEU A 174 1.99 -26.55 25.21
CA LEU A 174 2.95 -26.89 24.16
C LEU A 174 4.08 -27.80 24.69
N TYR A 175 4.54 -27.56 25.91
CA TYR A 175 5.54 -28.40 26.57
C TYR A 175 4.98 -29.80 26.87
N ASP A 176 3.76 -29.90 27.39
CA ASP A 176 3.10 -31.18 27.67
C ASP A 176 2.86 -31.97 26.37
N LEU A 177 2.48 -31.29 25.29
CA LEU A 177 2.37 -31.89 23.96
C LEU A 177 3.72 -32.34 23.40
N ALA A 178 4.81 -31.63 23.71
CA ALA A 178 6.16 -32.06 23.35
C ALA A 178 6.60 -33.31 24.12
N GLU A 179 6.31 -33.42 25.43
CA GLU A 179 6.52 -34.66 26.18
C GLU A 179 5.67 -35.81 25.61
N LYS A 180 4.40 -35.56 25.29
CA LYS A 180 3.55 -36.55 24.60
C LYS A 180 4.16 -36.99 23.27
N MET A 181 4.70 -36.06 22.48
CA MET A 181 5.36 -36.37 21.20
C MET A 181 6.60 -37.27 21.39
N ILE A 182 7.39 -37.04 22.44
CA ILE A 182 8.53 -37.90 22.81
C ILE A 182 8.04 -39.30 23.20
N ASN A 183 6.99 -39.40 24.02
CA ASN A 183 6.41 -40.68 24.42
C ASN A 183 5.85 -41.50 23.25
N LEU A 184 5.40 -40.84 22.19
CA LEU A 184 4.96 -41.47 20.94
C LEU A 184 6.13 -41.83 20.01
N GLU A 185 7.38 -41.68 20.47
CA GLU A 185 8.61 -41.87 19.68
C GLU A 185 8.69 -40.97 18.43
N LYS A 186 7.96 -39.85 18.45
CA LYS A 186 7.87 -38.88 17.34
C LYS A 186 8.77 -37.66 17.54
N ALA A 187 9.61 -37.63 18.56
CA ALA A 187 10.60 -36.59 18.77
C ALA A 187 11.83 -37.09 19.55
N TYR A 188 12.94 -36.40 19.39
CA TYR A 188 14.21 -36.70 20.07
C TYR A 188 15.03 -35.44 20.34
N VAL A 189 15.86 -35.46 21.37
CA VAL A 189 16.77 -34.36 21.71
C VAL A 189 18.10 -34.52 20.95
N CYS A 190 18.51 -33.48 20.24
CA CYS A 190 19.67 -33.46 19.37
C CYS A 190 20.69 -32.41 19.83
N PHE A 191 21.96 -32.81 19.93
CA PHE A 191 23.11 -31.95 20.27
C PHE A 191 24.01 -31.65 19.07
N CYS A 192 23.60 -32.04 17.86
CA CYS A 192 24.39 -31.79 16.66
C CYS A 192 24.48 -30.27 16.38
N PRO A 193 25.67 -29.75 16.05
CA PRO A 193 25.84 -28.36 15.65
C PRO A 193 25.16 -28.09 14.30
N ASP A 194 24.90 -26.81 13.99
CA ASP A 194 24.26 -26.36 12.74
C ASP A 194 24.96 -26.91 11.48
N THR A 195 26.29 -27.02 11.50
CA THR A 195 27.09 -27.58 10.40
C THR A 195 26.75 -29.05 10.13
N GLU A 196 26.59 -29.84 11.19
CA GLU A 196 26.23 -31.25 11.08
C GLU A 196 24.75 -31.43 10.70
N ILE A 197 23.85 -30.61 11.23
CA ILE A 197 22.43 -30.61 10.84
C ILE A 197 22.29 -30.30 9.34
N LYS A 198 23.08 -29.36 8.81
CA LYS A 198 23.11 -29.08 7.36
C LYS A 198 23.58 -30.28 6.55
N LEU A 199 24.62 -31.00 7.01
CA LEU A 199 25.09 -32.22 6.36
C LEU A 199 24.04 -33.33 6.36
N GLN A 200 23.40 -33.58 7.51
CA GLN A 200 22.27 -34.52 7.66
C GLN A 200 21.12 -34.22 6.67
N ARG A 201 20.93 -32.93 6.34
CA ARG A 201 19.91 -32.43 5.42
C ARG A 201 20.36 -32.35 3.96
N GLY A 202 21.46 -33.01 3.61
CA GLY A 202 21.94 -33.13 2.22
C GLY A 202 23.02 -32.13 1.84
N GLY A 203 23.64 -31.46 2.82
CA GLY A 203 24.74 -30.53 2.63
C GLY A 203 24.31 -29.19 2.02
N GLU A 204 25.29 -28.32 1.75
CA GLU A 204 25.05 -26.93 1.32
C GLU A 204 24.29 -26.81 -0.01
N LYS A 205 24.48 -27.78 -0.91
CA LYS A 205 23.80 -27.85 -2.20
C LYS A 205 22.53 -28.73 -2.18
N GLY A 206 22.18 -29.34 -1.04
CA GLY A 206 21.05 -30.25 -0.90
C GLY A 206 21.15 -31.53 -1.74
N SER A 207 22.35 -31.87 -2.22
CA SER A 207 22.60 -32.95 -3.19
C SER A 207 23.16 -34.23 -2.57
N SER A 208 23.64 -34.18 -1.32
CA SER A 208 24.15 -35.36 -0.63
C SER A 208 22.99 -36.19 -0.06
N PRO A 209 23.16 -37.51 0.12
CA PRO A 209 22.17 -38.34 0.80
C PRO A 209 21.84 -37.81 2.20
N ARG A 210 20.55 -37.73 2.52
CA ARG A 210 20.06 -37.30 3.83
C ARG A 210 20.12 -38.45 4.83
N TYR A 211 20.47 -38.16 6.09
CA TYR A 211 20.60 -39.16 7.15
C TYR A 211 20.34 -38.54 8.53
N ARG A 212 19.84 -39.34 9.49
CA ARG A 212 19.65 -38.90 10.89
C ARG A 212 20.92 -39.10 11.69
N CYS A 213 21.12 -38.29 12.73
CA CYS A 213 22.18 -38.55 13.71
C CYS A 213 21.80 -39.67 14.69
N LYS A 214 22.80 -40.22 15.38
CA LYS A 214 22.64 -41.23 16.44
C LYS A 214 21.67 -40.82 17.56
N HIS A 215 21.44 -39.52 17.75
CA HIS A 215 20.50 -39.02 18.75
C HIS A 215 19.04 -39.43 18.45
N ALA A 216 18.70 -39.74 17.20
CA ALA A 216 17.35 -40.19 16.82
C ALA A 216 17.04 -41.64 17.30
N GLU A 217 18.05 -42.39 17.73
CA GLU A 217 17.96 -43.76 18.24
C GLU A 217 17.89 -43.83 19.77
N GLN A 218 17.93 -42.67 20.45
CA GLN A 218 17.80 -42.58 21.91
C GLN A 218 16.44 -43.10 22.38
N THR A 219 16.41 -43.67 23.58
CA THR A 219 15.17 -44.15 24.21
C THR A 219 14.24 -42.99 24.58
N VAL A 220 12.96 -43.29 24.80
CA VAL A 220 11.97 -42.31 25.29
C VAL A 220 12.44 -41.67 26.62
N GLU A 221 12.93 -42.48 27.55
CA GLU A 221 13.39 -42.01 28.87
C GLU A 221 14.60 -41.06 28.78
N ASP A 222 15.57 -41.38 27.94
CA ASP A 222 16.72 -40.52 27.68
C ASP A 222 16.29 -39.17 27.11
N ASN A 223 15.37 -39.19 26.13
CA ASN A 223 14.88 -37.97 25.49
C ASN A 223 14.06 -37.11 26.47
N LEU A 224 13.22 -37.71 27.31
CA LEU A 224 12.48 -36.99 28.35
C LEU A 224 13.42 -36.33 29.35
N THR A 225 14.43 -37.07 29.83
CA THR A 225 15.44 -36.56 30.78
C THR A 225 16.17 -35.36 30.20
N LYS A 226 16.66 -35.49 28.96
CA LYS A 226 17.36 -34.40 28.26
C LYS A 226 16.44 -33.21 27.99
N PHE A 227 15.20 -33.43 27.56
CA PHE A 227 14.27 -32.34 27.26
C PHE A 227 13.88 -31.56 28.53
N ARG A 228 13.67 -32.24 29.66
CA ARG A 228 13.51 -31.61 30.98
C ARG A 228 14.77 -30.84 31.38
N GLY A 229 15.96 -31.41 31.16
CA GLY A 229 17.23 -30.70 31.37
C GLY A 229 17.35 -29.42 30.54
N MET A 230 16.84 -29.39 29.30
CA MET A 230 16.78 -28.17 28.49
C MET A 230 15.88 -27.11 29.14
N ARG A 231 14.68 -27.49 29.61
CA ARG A 231 13.77 -26.58 30.32
C ARG A 231 14.39 -26.04 31.60
N ASP A 232 15.11 -26.88 32.34
CA ASP A 232 15.70 -26.58 33.64
C ASP A 232 17.05 -25.81 33.52
N GLY A 233 17.48 -25.48 32.30
CA GLY A 233 18.66 -24.63 32.05
C GLY A 233 20.00 -25.36 32.18
N GLN A 234 20.03 -26.69 32.02
CA GLN A 234 21.26 -27.49 32.13
C GLN A 234 22.18 -27.38 30.90
N TYR A 235 21.68 -26.81 29.79
CA TYR A 235 22.42 -26.67 28.54
C TYR A 235 22.46 -25.20 28.09
N GLN A 236 23.53 -24.85 27.39
CA GLN A 236 23.77 -23.52 26.85
C GLN A 236 22.89 -23.22 25.62
N PRO A 237 22.70 -21.94 25.28
CA PRO A 237 22.04 -21.54 24.05
C PRO A 237 22.60 -22.26 22.81
N LYS A 238 21.69 -22.77 21.96
CA LYS A 238 22.00 -23.56 20.75
C LYS A 238 22.75 -24.88 20.96
N GLU A 239 22.95 -25.32 22.21
CA GLU A 239 23.61 -26.60 22.49
C GLU A 239 22.68 -27.80 22.25
N ALA A 240 21.39 -27.64 22.52
CA ALA A 240 20.40 -28.70 22.40
C ALA A 240 19.10 -28.23 21.74
N PHE A 241 18.49 -29.13 20.96
CA PHE A 241 17.21 -28.92 20.29
C PHE A 241 16.31 -30.14 20.47
N LEU A 242 15.02 -29.94 20.73
CA LEU A 242 14.04 -31.02 20.51
C LEU A 242 13.70 -31.03 19.03
N ARG A 243 13.87 -32.16 18.34
CA ARG A 243 13.53 -32.33 16.93
C ARG A 243 12.37 -33.28 16.77
N MET A 244 11.47 -32.97 15.84
CA MET A 244 10.44 -33.90 15.37
C MET A 244 11.12 -35.04 14.63
N LYS A 245 10.68 -36.28 14.84
CA LYS A 245 11.15 -37.48 14.14
C LYS A 245 10.21 -37.72 12.97
N GLN A 246 10.45 -36.99 11.89
CA GLN A 246 9.63 -36.97 10.67
C GLN A 246 10.23 -37.92 9.63
N ASP A 247 10.02 -37.69 8.34
CA ASP A 247 10.70 -38.39 7.26
C ASP A 247 11.82 -37.53 6.66
N ILE A 248 13.06 -37.80 7.06
CA ILE A 248 14.23 -37.08 6.57
C ILE A 248 14.51 -37.32 5.08
N THR A 249 13.91 -38.35 4.48
CA THR A 249 14.09 -38.68 3.05
C THR A 249 13.05 -38.01 2.16
N ASP A 250 11.98 -37.45 2.72
CA ASP A 250 10.95 -36.69 1.99
C ASP A 250 11.59 -35.60 1.11
N ASN A 251 10.97 -35.27 -0.01
CA ASN A 251 11.47 -34.20 -0.89
C ASN A 251 11.11 -32.79 -0.38
N ASN A 252 10.20 -32.68 0.59
CA ASN A 252 9.84 -31.46 1.26
C ASN A 252 10.79 -31.19 2.46
N PRO A 253 11.57 -30.09 2.45
CA PRO A 253 12.47 -29.74 3.56
C PRO A 253 11.78 -29.57 4.92
N GLN A 254 10.46 -29.32 4.92
CA GLN A 254 9.65 -29.20 6.13
C GLN A 254 9.40 -30.54 6.83
N MET A 255 9.83 -31.66 6.24
CA MET A 255 9.79 -32.99 6.85
C MET A 255 11.18 -33.47 7.32
N TRP A 256 12.22 -32.65 7.20
CA TRP A 256 13.59 -33.03 7.54
C TRP A 256 13.93 -32.84 9.02
N ASP A 257 13.18 -33.56 9.86
CA ASP A 257 13.29 -33.56 11.31
C ASP A 257 13.41 -32.13 11.86
N LEU A 258 12.34 -31.35 11.71
CA LEU A 258 12.27 -29.95 12.14
C LEU A 258 12.55 -29.82 13.64
N ALA A 259 13.21 -28.74 14.04
CA ALA A 259 13.31 -28.40 15.46
C ALA A 259 11.91 -28.01 15.96
N ALA A 260 11.45 -28.58 17.06
CA ALA A 260 10.23 -28.22 17.77
C ALA A 260 10.50 -27.21 18.90
N TYR A 261 11.62 -27.38 19.62
CA TYR A 261 12.08 -26.45 20.67
C TYR A 261 13.56 -26.13 20.51
N ARG A 262 13.93 -24.92 20.92
CA ARG A 262 15.32 -24.43 20.99
C ARG A 262 15.61 -23.75 22.32
N ILE A 263 16.89 -23.64 22.65
CA ILE A 263 17.41 -22.77 23.72
C ILE A 263 17.93 -21.49 23.06
N PRO A 264 17.17 -20.37 23.10
CA PRO A 264 17.62 -19.08 22.57
C PRO A 264 18.71 -18.46 23.44
N LYS A 265 19.37 -17.41 22.93
CA LYS A 265 20.39 -16.67 23.69
C LYS A 265 19.74 -15.84 24.79
N GLU A 266 18.75 -15.02 24.43
CA GLU A 266 17.90 -14.37 25.42
C GLU A 266 16.82 -15.33 25.86
N GLN A 267 16.71 -15.55 27.16
CA GLN A 267 15.78 -16.52 27.75
C GLN A 267 14.68 -15.86 28.57
N GLU A 268 14.77 -14.55 28.82
CA GLU A 268 13.71 -13.81 29.51
C GLU A 268 12.61 -13.43 28.51
N HIS A 269 11.39 -13.87 28.77
CA HIS A 269 10.23 -13.53 27.96
C HIS A 269 9.50 -12.31 28.53
N PHE A 270 9.04 -11.42 27.66
CA PHE A 270 8.37 -10.19 28.10
C PHE A 270 7.12 -10.43 28.99
N ARG A 271 6.41 -11.56 28.81
CA ARG A 271 5.23 -11.93 29.62
C ARG A 271 5.47 -12.99 30.68
N THR A 272 6.29 -13.98 30.38
CA THR A 272 6.48 -15.15 31.26
C THR A 272 7.77 -15.06 32.06
N GLY A 273 8.51 -13.95 31.91
CA GLY A 273 9.76 -13.67 32.60
C GLY A 273 10.76 -14.82 32.42
N ASN A 274 11.31 -15.29 33.53
CA ASN A 274 12.33 -16.35 33.56
C ASN A 274 11.76 -17.77 33.72
N GLN A 275 10.44 -17.97 33.58
CA GLN A 275 9.81 -19.28 33.77
C GLN A 275 10.27 -20.32 32.74
N TRP A 276 10.63 -19.88 31.54
CA TRP A 276 10.99 -20.76 30.42
C TRP A 276 12.40 -20.48 29.93
N LYS A 277 13.21 -21.55 29.80
CA LYS A 277 14.56 -21.49 29.18
C LYS A 277 14.57 -22.03 27.76
N ILE A 278 13.47 -22.66 27.34
CA ILE A 278 13.25 -23.23 26.01
C ILE A 278 12.01 -22.62 25.38
N TYR A 279 12.04 -22.45 24.05
CA TYR A 279 10.95 -21.82 23.31
C TYR A 279 10.62 -22.62 22.04
N PRO A 280 9.33 -22.70 21.66
CA PRO A 280 8.92 -23.33 20.41
C PRO A 280 9.39 -22.53 19.19
N THR A 281 9.54 -23.18 18.05
CA THR A 281 10.26 -22.65 16.88
C THR A 281 9.40 -22.27 15.69
N HIS A 282 8.10 -22.60 15.67
CA HIS A 282 7.26 -22.43 14.48
C HIS A 282 5.86 -21.92 14.79
N SER A 283 5.42 -20.94 14.01
CA SER A 283 4.02 -20.56 13.83
C SER A 283 3.80 -20.16 12.37
N LEU A 284 2.67 -20.59 11.80
CA LEU A 284 2.49 -20.69 10.35
C LEU A 284 1.34 -19.81 9.83
N CYS A 285 1.57 -19.07 8.73
CA CYS A 285 0.60 -18.79 7.63
C CYS A 285 1.17 -17.90 6.49
N THR A 286 0.42 -17.82 5.36
CA THR A 286 0.68 -17.22 4.02
C THR A 286 1.40 -18.14 3.03
N ARG A 287 1.40 -17.85 1.71
CA ARG A 287 1.92 -18.74 0.65
C ARG A 287 3.34 -19.26 0.87
N GLU A 288 4.19 -18.46 1.50
CA GLU A 288 5.56 -18.86 1.87
C GLU A 288 5.61 -20.11 2.77
N PHE A 289 4.49 -20.45 3.40
CA PHE A 289 4.30 -21.57 4.29
C PHE A 289 3.53 -22.74 3.64
N LEU A 290 3.32 -22.71 2.32
CA LEU A 290 2.67 -23.82 1.59
C LEU A 290 3.37 -25.16 1.86
N LEU A 291 4.71 -25.18 1.80
CA LEU A 291 5.49 -26.39 2.10
C LEU A 291 5.32 -26.84 3.54
N SER A 292 5.14 -25.91 4.48
CA SER A 292 4.98 -26.24 5.91
C SER A 292 3.58 -26.77 6.25
N ARG A 293 2.62 -26.74 5.32
CA ARG A 293 1.31 -27.37 5.54
C ARG A 293 1.48 -28.86 5.85
N GLN A 294 2.39 -29.55 5.16
CA GLN A 294 2.62 -30.98 5.39
C GLN A 294 3.11 -31.25 6.82
N SER A 295 4.04 -30.44 7.33
CA SER A 295 4.54 -30.60 8.71
C SER A 295 3.53 -30.14 9.76
N TYR A 296 2.70 -29.15 9.44
CA TYR A 296 1.56 -28.73 10.26
C TYR A 296 0.54 -29.86 10.44
N GLU A 297 0.10 -30.46 9.32
CA GLU A 297 -0.84 -31.57 9.32
C GLU A 297 -0.26 -32.80 10.01
N TRP A 298 1.03 -33.10 9.80
CA TRP A 298 1.74 -34.17 10.50
C TRP A 298 1.71 -33.99 12.03
N LEU A 299 2.01 -32.77 12.50
CA LEU A 299 2.03 -32.46 13.93
C LEU A 299 0.62 -32.56 14.52
N ASN A 300 -0.38 -32.03 13.81
CA ASN A 300 -1.76 -32.08 14.27
C ASN A 300 -2.27 -33.51 14.38
N ALA A 301 -2.05 -34.33 13.35
CA ALA A 301 -2.43 -35.73 13.33
C ALA A 301 -1.74 -36.55 14.44
N ALA A 302 -0.55 -36.14 14.86
CA ALA A 302 0.17 -36.80 15.94
C ALA A 302 -0.35 -36.42 17.34
N LEU A 303 -0.82 -35.19 17.55
CA LEU A 303 -0.93 -34.62 18.91
C LEU A 303 -2.33 -34.15 19.30
N VAL A 304 -3.17 -33.74 18.35
CA VAL A 304 -4.48 -33.11 18.64
C VAL A 304 -5.63 -33.79 17.89
N GLU A 305 -6.79 -33.81 18.53
CA GLU A 305 -8.01 -34.37 17.97
C GLU A 305 -8.63 -33.45 16.91
N HIS A 306 -8.78 -32.17 17.24
CA HIS A 306 -9.23 -31.17 16.28
C HIS A 306 -8.07 -30.72 15.40
N GLN A 307 -8.11 -31.07 14.11
CA GLN A 307 -7.08 -30.73 13.13
C GLN A 307 -7.51 -29.48 12.34
N PRO A 308 -6.98 -28.28 12.64
CA PRO A 308 -7.34 -27.08 11.89
C PRO A 308 -6.85 -27.20 10.44
N MET A 309 -7.58 -26.58 9.52
CA MET A 309 -7.27 -26.64 8.09
C MET A 309 -6.48 -25.40 7.68
N GLN A 310 -5.22 -25.57 7.26
CA GLN A 310 -4.41 -24.47 6.74
C GLN A 310 -4.65 -24.31 5.23
N ARG A 311 -5.00 -23.09 4.79
CA ARG A 311 -5.10 -22.72 3.38
C ARG A 311 -4.36 -21.40 3.16
N GLU A 312 -3.49 -21.35 2.15
CA GLU A 312 -2.65 -20.18 1.88
C GLU A 312 -3.16 -19.39 0.70
N TYR A 313 -3.10 -18.07 0.83
CA TYR A 313 -3.37 -17.11 -0.24
C TYR A 313 -2.12 -16.27 -0.50
N GLY A 314 -2.05 -15.70 -1.70
CA GLY A 314 -0.98 -14.82 -2.13
C GLY A 314 -0.96 -13.50 -1.38
N ARG A 315 0.23 -13.07 -0.97
CA ARG A 315 0.44 -11.81 -0.25
C ARG A 315 0.17 -10.60 -1.15
N LEU A 316 -0.25 -9.51 -0.53
CA LEU A 316 -0.31 -8.20 -1.16
C LEU A 316 1.06 -7.54 -1.04
N ASN A 317 1.75 -7.39 -2.16
CA ASN A 317 2.98 -6.63 -2.28
C ASN A 317 2.72 -5.36 -3.09
N ILE A 318 3.37 -4.26 -2.71
CA ILE A 318 3.32 -3.00 -3.44
C ILE A 318 4.70 -2.71 -4.04
N ALA A 319 4.75 -2.48 -5.36
CA ALA A 319 5.95 -2.06 -6.07
C ALA A 319 6.25 -0.57 -5.80
N GLY A 320 7.49 -0.14 -5.99
CA GLY A 320 7.91 1.25 -5.76
C GLY A 320 8.08 1.64 -4.28
N THR A 321 8.11 0.65 -3.39
CA THR A 321 8.36 0.85 -1.96
C THR A 321 9.09 -0.35 -1.34
N VAL A 322 9.44 -0.25 -0.06
CA VAL A 322 10.02 -1.34 0.74
C VAL A 322 9.10 -1.66 1.91
N LEU A 323 8.75 -2.94 2.07
CA LEU A 323 7.91 -3.43 3.18
C LEU A 323 8.72 -4.17 4.25
N SER A 324 10.00 -4.46 3.97
CA SER A 324 10.89 -5.15 4.91
C SER A 324 11.15 -4.28 6.14
N LYS A 325 10.83 -4.83 7.33
CA LYS A 325 11.09 -4.19 8.63
C LYS A 325 12.52 -3.66 8.75
N ARG A 326 13.52 -4.46 8.38
CA ARG A 326 14.94 -4.06 8.42
C ARG A 326 15.23 -2.85 7.54
N LYS A 327 14.60 -2.76 6.37
CA LYS A 327 14.80 -1.64 5.44
C LYS A 327 14.10 -0.38 5.93
N ILE A 328 12.88 -0.50 6.45
CA ILE A 328 12.15 0.63 7.04
C ILE A 328 12.88 1.16 8.27
N GLN A 329 13.37 0.28 9.14
CA GLN A 329 14.18 0.65 10.30
C GLN A 329 15.41 1.48 9.86
N LYS A 330 16.12 1.04 8.82
CA LYS A 330 17.26 1.78 8.26
C LYS A 330 16.86 3.17 7.76
N LEU A 331 15.71 3.32 7.08
CA LEU A 331 15.20 4.63 6.64
C LEU A 331 14.93 5.58 7.83
N VAL A 332 14.41 5.04 8.93
CA VAL A 332 14.10 5.81 10.16
C VAL A 332 15.37 6.20 10.92
N GLU A 333 16.31 5.26 11.08
CA GLU A 333 17.59 5.47 11.77
C GLU A 333 18.46 6.49 11.03
N GLU A 334 18.53 6.40 9.70
CA GLU A 334 19.30 7.31 8.83
C GLU A 334 18.52 8.58 8.43
N LYS A 335 17.34 8.81 9.02
CA LYS A 335 16.55 10.05 8.88
C LYS A 335 16.07 10.39 7.46
N PHE A 336 15.97 9.41 6.56
CA PHE A 336 15.30 9.57 5.27
C PHE A 336 13.78 9.79 5.44
N VAL A 337 13.22 9.25 6.51
CA VAL A 337 11.82 9.43 6.92
C VAL A 337 11.75 9.85 8.38
N ARG A 338 10.66 10.51 8.77
CA ARG A 338 10.46 11.08 10.12
C ARG A 338 10.45 9.99 11.19
N ASN A 339 9.64 8.95 10.98
CA ASN A 339 9.50 7.78 11.86
C ASN A 339 8.71 6.67 11.12
N TRP A 340 8.32 5.60 11.82
CA TRP A 340 7.54 4.48 11.29
C TRP A 340 6.15 4.86 10.76
N ASP A 341 5.63 6.00 11.17
CA ASP A 341 4.34 6.57 10.75
C ASP A 341 4.50 7.70 9.71
N ASP A 342 5.70 7.92 9.16
CA ASP A 342 5.92 8.91 8.09
C ASP A 342 4.98 8.64 6.90
N PRO A 343 4.16 9.61 6.44
CA PRO A 343 3.17 9.42 5.38
C PRO A 343 3.68 8.85 4.05
N ARG A 344 5.00 8.84 3.81
CA ARG A 344 5.62 8.26 2.61
C ARG A 344 5.85 6.74 2.73
N LEU A 345 5.73 6.18 3.93
CA LEU A 345 5.81 4.73 4.18
C LEU A 345 4.47 4.03 3.95
N PHE A 346 4.54 2.70 3.82
CA PHE A 346 3.37 1.82 3.66
C PHE A 346 3.11 0.95 4.90
N THR A 347 3.59 1.39 6.07
CA THR A 347 3.08 0.89 7.35
C THR A 347 1.61 1.32 7.50
N LEU A 348 0.77 0.57 8.21
CA LEU A 348 -0.63 0.95 8.40
C LEU A 348 -0.77 2.24 9.21
N VAL A 349 0.15 2.47 10.17
CA VAL A 349 0.21 3.73 10.91
C VAL A 349 0.56 4.92 10.02
N ALA A 350 1.48 4.76 9.06
CA ALA A 350 1.79 5.79 8.07
C ALA A 350 0.63 6.05 7.11
N VAL A 351 0.01 4.99 6.60
CA VAL A 351 -1.14 5.09 5.68
C VAL A 351 -2.33 5.76 6.38
N LYS A 352 -2.55 5.45 7.67
CA LYS A 352 -3.52 6.14 8.52
C LYS A 352 -3.17 7.62 8.66
N ARG A 353 -1.95 7.96 9.09
CA ARG A 353 -1.49 9.35 9.28
C ARG A 353 -1.47 10.18 7.98
N ARG A 354 -1.20 9.54 6.84
CA ARG A 354 -1.33 10.12 5.50
C ARG A 354 -2.76 10.58 5.22
N GLY A 355 -3.75 9.99 5.89
CA GLY A 355 -5.17 10.29 5.77
C GLY A 355 -5.91 9.36 4.83
N VAL A 356 -5.41 8.15 4.55
CA VAL A 356 -6.15 7.17 3.75
C VAL A 356 -7.29 6.58 4.60
N PRO A 357 -8.56 6.61 4.15
CA PRO A 357 -9.66 6.00 4.90
C PRO A 357 -9.50 4.47 4.99
N PRO A 358 -9.82 3.84 6.13
CA PRO A 358 -9.73 2.37 6.29
C PRO A 358 -10.63 1.63 5.30
N ALA A 359 -11.82 2.17 5.02
CA ALA A 359 -12.75 1.62 4.04
C ALA A 359 -12.19 1.61 2.60
N ALA A 360 -11.36 2.59 2.23
CA ALA A 360 -10.69 2.59 0.92
C ALA A 360 -9.67 1.44 0.81
N ILE A 361 -9.01 1.08 1.92
CA ILE A 361 -8.08 -0.05 1.97
C ILE A 361 -8.85 -1.37 1.85
N LEU A 362 -9.97 -1.52 2.57
CA LEU A 362 -10.81 -2.72 2.49
C LEU A 362 -11.41 -2.89 1.09
N GLN A 363 -11.88 -1.79 0.48
CA GLN A 363 -12.37 -1.81 -0.90
C GLN A 363 -11.26 -2.22 -1.86
N PHE A 364 -10.04 -1.68 -1.71
CA PHE A 364 -8.90 -2.09 -2.53
C PHE A 364 -8.57 -3.58 -2.39
N VAL A 365 -8.59 -4.12 -1.16
CA VAL A 365 -8.40 -5.57 -0.95
C VAL A 365 -9.51 -6.38 -1.62
N ASN A 366 -10.76 -5.93 -1.53
CA ASN A 366 -11.91 -6.57 -2.16
C ASN A 366 -11.80 -6.55 -3.70
N GLU A 367 -11.39 -5.42 -4.29
CA GLU A 367 -11.15 -5.25 -5.73
C GLU A 367 -10.04 -6.15 -6.28
N LEU A 368 -8.99 -6.40 -5.49
CA LEU A 368 -7.90 -7.29 -5.88
C LEU A 368 -8.30 -8.77 -5.83
N GLY A 369 -9.26 -9.10 -4.97
CA GLY A 369 -9.64 -10.47 -4.70
C GLY A 369 -8.59 -11.27 -3.89
N VAL A 370 -8.93 -12.52 -3.64
CA VAL A 370 -8.07 -13.47 -2.93
C VAL A 370 -7.82 -14.66 -3.86
N THR A 371 -6.56 -14.91 -4.17
CA THR A 371 -6.09 -16.03 -4.97
C THR A 371 -4.81 -16.59 -4.35
N THR A 372 -4.33 -17.73 -4.85
CA THR A 372 -3.05 -18.33 -4.44
C THR A 372 -1.83 -17.65 -5.10
N ALA A 373 -2.04 -16.83 -6.14
CA ALA A 373 -0.98 -16.15 -6.86
C ALA A 373 -0.47 -14.93 -6.09
N GLU A 374 0.85 -14.70 -6.14
CA GLU A 374 1.42 -13.46 -5.61
C GLU A 374 0.98 -12.26 -6.43
N THR A 375 0.58 -11.20 -5.73
CA THR A 375 0.14 -9.95 -6.33
C THR A 375 1.17 -8.87 -6.04
N LEU A 376 1.85 -8.39 -7.08
CA LEU A 376 2.67 -7.18 -7.04
C LEU A 376 1.88 -6.03 -7.66
N ILE A 377 1.45 -5.08 -6.84
CA ILE A 377 0.59 -3.98 -7.25
C ILE A 377 1.38 -2.68 -7.31
N GLN A 378 1.22 -1.93 -8.39
CA GLN A 378 1.82 -0.61 -8.53
C GLN A 378 1.16 0.41 -7.59
N ILE A 379 1.95 1.31 -6.99
CA ILE A 379 1.45 2.40 -6.12
C ILE A 379 0.31 3.17 -6.79
N LYS A 380 0.46 3.47 -8.08
CA LYS A 380 -0.56 4.19 -8.88
C LYS A 380 -1.93 3.51 -8.84
N ARG A 381 -1.98 2.18 -8.80
CA ARG A 381 -3.26 1.43 -8.71
C ARG A 381 -3.88 1.55 -7.32
N PHE A 382 -3.07 1.48 -6.26
CA PHE A 382 -3.54 1.72 -4.89
C PHE A 382 -4.07 3.15 -4.72
N GLU A 383 -3.31 4.14 -5.20
CA GLU A 383 -3.69 5.55 -5.19
C GLU A 383 -4.95 5.83 -6.02
N GLN A 384 -5.15 5.10 -7.12
CA GLN A 384 -6.37 5.20 -7.91
C GLN A 384 -7.61 4.74 -7.11
N SER A 385 -7.54 3.61 -6.39
CA SER A 385 -8.65 3.15 -5.55
C SER A 385 -8.94 4.14 -4.42
N ILE A 386 -7.90 4.71 -3.79
CA ILE A 386 -8.06 5.79 -2.79
C ILE A 386 -8.74 7.01 -3.41
N ARG A 387 -8.28 7.46 -4.58
CA ARG A 387 -8.83 8.64 -5.27
C ARG A 387 -10.30 8.44 -5.61
N LYS A 388 -10.67 7.28 -6.14
CA LYS A 388 -12.06 6.93 -6.48
C LYS A 388 -12.93 6.97 -5.23
N TYR A 389 -12.45 6.40 -4.12
CA TYR A 389 -13.16 6.41 -2.85
C TYR A 389 -13.39 7.84 -2.34
N LEU A 390 -12.32 8.65 -2.29
CA LEU A 390 -12.39 10.03 -1.78
C LEU A 390 -13.26 10.94 -2.66
N GLU A 391 -13.25 10.79 -3.98
CA GLU A 391 -14.04 11.64 -4.89
C GLU A 391 -15.54 11.69 -4.54
N ALA A 392 -16.08 10.58 -4.03
CA ALA A 392 -17.48 10.44 -3.68
C ALA A 392 -17.78 10.73 -2.20
N THR A 393 -16.75 10.81 -1.33
CA THR A 393 -16.95 10.66 0.11
C THR A 393 -16.44 11.82 0.96
N VAL A 394 -15.70 12.78 0.39
CA VAL A 394 -15.19 13.93 1.14
C VAL A 394 -15.70 15.28 0.60
N PRO A 395 -15.84 16.29 1.49
CA PRO A 395 -16.18 17.65 1.09
C PRO A 395 -15.10 18.28 0.21
N ARG A 396 -15.48 19.29 -0.58
CA ARG A 396 -14.61 20.07 -1.45
C ARG A 396 -14.39 21.45 -0.87
N LEU A 397 -13.13 21.87 -0.82
CA LEU A 397 -12.73 23.18 -0.34
C LEU A 397 -11.81 23.86 -1.35
N MET A 398 -11.81 25.20 -1.33
CA MET A 398 -10.76 25.99 -1.95
C MET A 398 -9.53 26.07 -1.04
N MET A 399 -8.37 25.86 -1.64
CA MET A 399 -7.06 25.96 -1.00
C MET A 399 -6.07 26.48 -2.03
N VAL A 400 -5.02 27.15 -1.54
CA VAL A 400 -3.91 27.69 -2.31
C VAL A 400 -2.61 27.25 -1.64
N LEU A 401 -1.69 26.61 -2.36
CA LEU A 401 -0.46 26.09 -1.78
C LEU A 401 0.63 27.17 -1.66
N ASP A 402 0.83 27.94 -2.73
CA ASP A 402 1.80 29.05 -2.77
C ASP A 402 1.05 30.35 -3.08
N PRO A 403 0.54 31.06 -2.05
CA PRO A 403 -0.36 32.19 -2.28
C PRO A 403 0.34 33.43 -2.82
N ILE A 404 -0.28 34.04 -3.83
CA ILE A 404 0.01 35.40 -4.29
C ILE A 404 -1.24 36.26 -4.07
N PRO A 405 -1.13 37.44 -3.44
CA PRO A 405 -2.24 38.37 -3.33
C PRO A 405 -2.60 38.97 -4.70
N VAL A 406 -3.90 38.99 -4.99
CA VAL A 406 -4.51 39.69 -6.12
C VAL A 406 -5.43 40.76 -5.57
N VAL A 407 -5.14 42.03 -5.88
CA VAL A 407 -5.99 43.16 -5.51
C VAL A 407 -6.88 43.52 -6.68
N ILE A 408 -8.19 43.36 -6.48
CA ILE A 408 -9.23 43.68 -7.46
C ILE A 408 -9.66 45.12 -7.22
N GLU A 409 -9.19 46.02 -8.07
CA GLU A 409 -9.23 47.47 -7.83
C GLU A 409 -10.64 48.05 -7.82
N ASP A 410 -11.57 47.46 -8.57
CA ASP A 410 -12.97 47.88 -8.67
C ASP A 410 -13.94 47.06 -7.80
N ALA A 411 -13.42 46.25 -6.88
CA ALA A 411 -14.21 45.56 -5.85
C ALA A 411 -14.37 46.46 -4.61
N THR A 412 -15.58 47.01 -4.41
CA THR A 412 -15.85 48.00 -3.35
C THR A 412 -16.39 47.42 -2.05
N GLU A 413 -16.98 46.22 -2.07
CA GLU A 413 -17.58 45.57 -0.90
C GLU A 413 -17.20 44.09 -0.86
N SER A 414 -17.19 43.51 0.35
CA SER A 414 -17.07 42.07 0.52
C SER A 414 -18.41 41.37 0.25
N ILE A 415 -18.35 40.21 -0.39
CA ILE A 415 -19.53 39.43 -0.78
C ILE A 415 -19.45 38.08 -0.08
N GLU A 416 -20.52 37.67 0.58
CA GLU A 416 -20.65 36.32 1.11
C GLU A 416 -21.19 35.38 0.02
N LEU A 417 -20.44 34.30 -0.23
CA LEU A 417 -20.77 33.28 -1.22
C LEU A 417 -21.10 31.97 -0.48
N ASP A 418 -22.29 31.44 -0.74
CA ASP A 418 -22.69 30.10 -0.25
C ASP A 418 -22.22 29.03 -1.24
N LEU A 419 -21.32 28.15 -0.79
CA LEU A 419 -20.69 27.13 -1.60
C LEU A 419 -21.09 25.73 -1.10
N PRO A 420 -21.57 24.81 -1.96
CA PRO A 420 -21.84 23.45 -1.53
C PRO A 420 -20.54 22.68 -1.26
N PHE A 421 -20.50 21.90 -0.19
CA PHE A 421 -19.37 20.98 0.07
C PHE A 421 -19.24 19.92 -1.02
N SER A 422 -20.34 19.55 -1.69
CA SER A 422 -20.30 18.67 -2.85
C SER A 422 -21.33 19.08 -3.89
N PRO A 423 -20.94 19.25 -5.17
CA PRO A 423 -21.90 19.52 -6.23
C PRO A 423 -22.74 18.29 -6.61
N LYS A 424 -22.33 17.09 -6.19
CA LYS A 424 -23.01 15.83 -6.49
C LYS A 424 -23.89 15.36 -5.33
N ASP A 425 -23.59 15.76 -4.10
CA ASP A 425 -24.29 15.33 -2.90
C ASP A 425 -24.73 16.52 -2.03
N PRO A 426 -25.99 16.97 -2.18
CA PRO A 426 -26.56 18.03 -1.36
C PRO A 426 -26.60 17.71 0.14
N LYS A 427 -26.54 16.43 0.54
CA LYS A 427 -26.58 16.04 1.96
C LYS A 427 -25.32 16.45 2.72
N MET A 428 -24.21 16.69 2.01
CA MET A 428 -23.00 17.22 2.63
C MET A 428 -23.19 18.67 3.12
N GLY A 429 -24.22 19.39 2.63
CA GLY A 429 -24.51 20.77 3.01
C GLY A 429 -23.66 21.79 2.24
N SER A 430 -23.65 23.02 2.74
CA SER A 430 -22.90 24.15 2.18
C SER A 430 -22.21 24.95 3.30
N HIS A 431 -21.29 25.81 2.90
CA HIS A 431 -20.57 26.74 3.78
C HIS A 431 -20.43 28.11 3.13
N THR A 432 -20.31 29.14 3.96
CA THR A 432 -20.14 30.52 3.50
C THR A 432 -18.66 30.90 3.43
N VAL A 433 -18.28 31.53 2.32
CA VAL A 433 -16.94 32.05 2.05
C VAL A 433 -17.02 33.53 1.73
N LYS A 434 -16.09 34.33 2.28
CA LYS A 434 -16.02 35.77 2.01
C LYS A 434 -15.16 36.04 0.79
N PHE A 435 -15.75 36.64 -0.23
CA PHE A 435 -15.04 37.28 -1.34
C PHE A 435 -14.70 38.71 -0.94
N THR A 436 -13.43 39.08 -1.00
CA THR A 436 -12.90 40.39 -0.60
C THR A 436 -12.23 41.08 -1.79
N SER A 437 -11.93 42.38 -1.66
CA SER A 437 -11.19 43.12 -2.69
C SER A 437 -9.77 42.58 -2.90
N THR A 438 -9.17 41.99 -1.86
CA THR A 438 -7.94 41.21 -1.96
C THR A 438 -8.25 39.73 -1.83
N ILE A 439 -7.84 38.93 -2.81
CA ILE A 439 -7.90 37.46 -2.75
C ILE A 439 -6.49 36.89 -2.90
N TYR A 440 -6.33 35.61 -2.61
CA TYR A 440 -5.10 34.88 -2.90
C TYR A 440 -5.38 33.80 -3.94
N ILE A 441 -4.49 33.69 -4.92
CA ILE A 441 -4.47 32.61 -5.91
C ILE A 441 -3.16 31.85 -5.80
N ASP A 442 -3.11 30.64 -6.36
CA ASP A 442 -1.87 29.88 -6.42
C ASP A 442 -0.87 30.52 -7.39
N ARG A 443 0.41 30.56 -7.02
CA ARG A 443 1.49 31.09 -7.86
C ARG A 443 1.54 30.45 -9.23
N SER A 444 1.18 29.17 -9.36
CA SER A 444 1.13 28.48 -10.65
C SER A 444 0.00 28.94 -11.57
N ASP A 445 -0.98 29.70 -11.04
CA ASP A 445 -2.11 30.26 -11.78
C ASP A 445 -1.89 31.70 -12.26
N PHE A 446 -0.71 32.29 -12.01
CA PHE A 446 -0.25 33.53 -12.64
C PHE A 446 1.09 33.35 -13.36
N ARG A 447 1.29 34.04 -14.48
CA ARG A 447 2.61 34.19 -15.11
C ARG A 447 2.74 35.52 -15.82
N GLU A 448 3.98 35.96 -15.96
CA GLU A 448 4.32 37.23 -16.60
C GLU A 448 4.14 37.19 -18.11
N VAL A 449 4.54 36.08 -18.74
CA VAL A 449 4.55 35.93 -20.19
C VAL A 449 3.49 34.92 -20.60
N ASP A 450 2.51 35.37 -21.38
CA ASP A 450 1.47 34.50 -21.92
C ASP A 450 2.00 33.58 -23.05
N SER A 451 1.26 32.51 -23.30
CA SER A 451 1.49 31.45 -24.28
C SER A 451 0.15 30.85 -24.65
N LYS A 452 0.06 30.28 -25.86
CA LYS A 452 -1.22 29.79 -26.42
C LYS A 452 -1.85 28.64 -25.63
N ASP A 453 -1.04 27.87 -24.92
CA ASP A 453 -1.39 26.62 -24.23
C ASP A 453 -1.73 26.79 -22.74
N TYR A 454 -1.69 28.01 -22.21
CA TYR A 454 -2.07 28.26 -20.82
C TYR A 454 -3.25 29.19 -20.72
N PHE A 455 -4.19 28.81 -19.87
CA PHE A 455 -5.53 29.38 -19.83
C PHE A 455 -5.82 30.15 -18.53
N ARG A 456 -4.83 30.28 -17.66
CA ARG A 456 -4.93 31.00 -16.37
C ARG A 456 -4.45 32.45 -16.52
N LEU A 457 -4.13 33.12 -15.42
CA LEU A 457 -3.95 34.56 -15.36
C LEU A 457 -2.58 34.99 -15.92
N ALA A 458 -2.59 36.03 -16.74
CA ALA A 458 -1.41 36.72 -17.24
C ALA A 458 -1.79 38.19 -17.50
N PRO A 459 -0.84 39.13 -17.59
CA PRO A 459 -1.15 40.53 -17.88
C PRO A 459 -2.06 40.68 -19.12
N GLY A 460 -3.17 41.41 -18.95
CA GLY A 460 -4.17 41.64 -20.00
C GLY A 460 -5.11 40.45 -20.29
N LYS A 461 -4.98 39.34 -19.56
CA LYS A 461 -5.79 38.13 -19.76
C LYS A 461 -6.83 37.94 -18.68
N THR A 462 -7.97 37.40 -19.08
CA THR A 462 -9.11 37.15 -18.21
C THR A 462 -9.14 35.70 -17.72
N VAL A 463 -9.40 35.49 -16.43
CA VAL A 463 -9.61 34.18 -15.83
C VAL A 463 -10.90 34.18 -15.01
N GLY A 464 -11.61 33.05 -15.00
CA GLY A 464 -12.72 32.86 -14.07
C GLY A 464 -12.20 32.53 -12.68
N LEU A 465 -12.87 33.03 -11.65
CA LEU A 465 -12.67 32.60 -10.27
C LEU A 465 -13.82 31.66 -9.91
N MET A 466 -13.53 30.51 -9.29
CA MET A 466 -14.56 29.55 -8.91
C MET A 466 -15.61 30.21 -8.02
N ASN A 467 -16.89 30.13 -8.43
CA ASN A 467 -18.04 30.65 -7.69
C ASN A 467 -18.06 32.18 -7.41
N ALA A 468 -17.10 32.94 -7.95
CA ALA A 468 -17.09 34.40 -7.85
C ALA A 468 -18.13 35.05 -8.78
N PRO A 469 -18.58 36.29 -8.51
CA PRO A 469 -19.61 36.96 -9.30
C PRO A 469 -19.18 37.26 -10.74
N HIS A 470 -17.91 37.61 -10.95
CA HIS A 470 -17.36 37.97 -12.26
C HIS A 470 -15.94 37.43 -12.46
N PRO A 471 -15.53 37.16 -13.70
CA PRO A 471 -14.13 36.93 -14.04
C PRO A 471 -13.25 38.15 -13.72
N ILE A 472 -11.95 37.94 -13.57
CA ILE A 472 -10.98 39.03 -13.37
C ILE A 472 -9.99 39.10 -14.52
N LYS A 473 -9.50 40.30 -14.81
CA LYS A 473 -8.44 40.57 -15.79
C LYS A 473 -7.26 41.24 -15.10
N ALA A 474 -6.08 40.65 -15.21
CA ALA A 474 -4.86 41.22 -14.62
C ALA A 474 -4.44 42.49 -15.37
N THR A 475 -4.21 43.57 -14.64
CA THR A 475 -3.79 44.89 -15.15
C THR A 475 -2.29 45.10 -15.00
N SER A 476 -1.74 44.75 -13.83
CA SER A 476 -0.31 44.86 -13.55
C SER A 476 0.11 43.87 -12.46
N PHE A 477 1.40 43.84 -12.13
CA PHE A 477 1.95 43.04 -11.04
C PHE A 477 3.23 43.68 -10.51
N THR A 478 3.61 43.35 -9.28
CA THR A 478 4.88 43.76 -8.67
C THR A 478 5.75 42.55 -8.40
N LYS A 479 7.06 42.79 -8.33
CA LYS A 479 8.07 41.78 -8.00
C LYS A 479 8.88 42.21 -6.80
N ASP A 480 9.39 41.22 -6.09
CA ASP A 480 10.51 41.39 -5.20
C ASP A 480 11.80 41.57 -6.03
N GLU A 481 12.53 42.66 -5.78
CA GLU A 481 13.72 43.01 -6.58
C GLU A 481 14.87 42.03 -6.39
N ALA A 482 15.00 41.42 -5.21
CA ALA A 482 16.11 40.52 -4.89
C ALA A 482 15.91 39.10 -5.45
N THR A 483 14.68 38.58 -5.37
CA THR A 483 14.34 37.20 -5.74
C THR A 483 13.68 37.10 -7.11
N GLY A 484 13.19 38.22 -7.67
CA GLY A 484 12.42 38.25 -8.92
C GLY A 484 11.03 37.62 -8.80
N LYS A 485 10.59 37.22 -7.59
CA LYS A 485 9.29 36.59 -7.38
C LYS A 485 8.16 37.62 -7.43
N ILE A 486 7.03 37.23 -8.02
CA ILE A 486 5.81 38.04 -8.01
C ILE A 486 5.30 38.19 -6.57
N THR A 487 5.14 39.43 -6.13
CA THR A 487 4.67 39.78 -4.78
C THR A 487 3.20 40.14 -4.74
N GLU A 488 2.65 40.70 -5.82
CA GLU A 488 1.25 41.11 -5.92
C GLU A 488 0.83 41.17 -7.39
N VAL A 489 -0.45 40.87 -7.66
CA VAL A 489 -1.10 41.10 -8.95
C VAL A 489 -2.24 42.10 -8.77
N ARG A 490 -2.33 43.09 -9.66
CA ARG A 490 -3.48 44.01 -9.74
C ARG A 490 -4.43 43.52 -10.82
N ALA A 491 -5.72 43.58 -10.55
CA ALA A 491 -6.75 43.13 -11.49
C ALA A 491 -8.01 43.99 -11.38
N VAL A 492 -8.89 43.85 -12.37
CA VAL A 492 -10.25 44.43 -12.37
C VAL A 492 -11.26 43.35 -12.76
N PHE A 493 -12.53 43.53 -12.40
CA PHE A 493 -13.59 42.67 -12.90
C PHE A 493 -13.78 42.85 -14.42
N ASP A 494 -13.85 41.73 -15.13
CA ASP A 494 -14.14 41.72 -16.56
C ASP A 494 -15.62 41.35 -16.78
N LYS A 495 -16.50 42.35 -16.59
CA LYS A 495 -17.97 42.20 -16.69
C LYS A 495 -18.46 41.94 -18.11
N GLU A 496 -17.67 42.30 -19.11
CA GLU A 496 -17.96 42.09 -20.53
C GLU A 496 -17.32 40.79 -21.07
N ALA A 497 -16.57 40.07 -20.24
CA ALA A 497 -15.89 38.84 -20.63
C ALA A 497 -16.87 37.82 -21.22
N LYS A 498 -16.55 37.35 -22.42
CA LYS A 498 -17.06 36.05 -22.87
C LYS A 498 -16.55 34.97 -21.91
N LYS A 499 -17.36 33.92 -21.72
CA LYS A 499 -17.08 32.77 -20.84
C LYS A 499 -15.55 32.45 -20.77
N PRO A 500 -14.91 32.58 -19.59
CA PRO A 500 -13.49 32.33 -19.43
C PRO A 500 -13.06 30.93 -19.88
N LYS A 501 -11.82 30.82 -20.37
CA LYS A 501 -11.24 29.53 -20.79
C LYS A 501 -10.91 28.61 -19.62
N ALA A 502 -10.67 29.16 -18.43
CA ALA A 502 -10.42 28.40 -17.22
C ALA A 502 -11.02 29.11 -16.01
N TYR A 503 -11.30 28.32 -14.97
CA TYR A 503 -11.67 28.78 -13.64
C TYR A 503 -10.61 28.29 -12.65
N ILE A 504 -10.08 29.22 -11.84
CA ILE A 504 -9.07 28.93 -10.82
C ILE A 504 -9.69 29.01 -9.43
N THR A 505 -9.05 28.32 -8.49
CA THR A 505 -9.35 28.42 -7.06
C THR A 505 -8.76 29.70 -6.51
N TRP A 506 -9.38 30.22 -5.46
CA TRP A 506 -8.94 31.40 -4.73
C TRP A 506 -9.38 31.27 -3.28
N VAL A 507 -8.78 32.07 -2.40
CA VAL A 507 -9.22 32.20 -1.01
C VAL A 507 -9.24 33.68 -0.64
N GLY A 508 -10.23 34.10 0.15
CA GLY A 508 -10.35 35.51 0.56
C GLY A 508 -9.23 35.91 1.52
N SER A 509 -8.92 37.21 1.61
CA SER A 509 -7.99 37.73 2.62
C SER A 509 -8.55 37.68 4.04
N GLU A 510 -9.87 37.60 4.16
CA GLU A 510 -10.59 37.46 5.43
C GLU A 510 -11.26 36.09 5.52
N GLY A 511 -11.30 35.51 6.73
CA GLY A 511 -11.94 34.22 7.00
C GLY A 511 -11.13 32.99 6.57
N SER A 512 -10.09 33.16 5.75
CA SER A 512 -9.15 32.08 5.39
C SER A 512 -8.10 31.84 6.49
N ARG A 513 -7.57 30.62 6.56
CA ARG A 513 -6.51 30.22 7.50
C ARG A 513 -5.19 29.97 6.80
N ARG A 514 -4.10 30.42 7.42
CA ARG A 514 -2.74 29.98 7.08
C ARG A 514 -2.50 28.58 7.66
N VAL A 515 -1.94 27.69 6.86
CA VAL A 515 -1.69 26.28 7.19
C VAL A 515 -0.37 25.81 6.59
N GLU A 516 0.27 24.84 7.23
CA GLU A 516 1.39 24.11 6.63
C GLU A 516 0.85 22.94 5.80
N ALA A 517 1.12 22.91 4.49
CA ALA A 517 0.71 21.81 3.63
C ALA A 517 1.91 20.98 3.19
N ARG A 518 1.88 19.67 3.47
CA ARG A 518 2.91 18.69 3.14
C ARG A 518 2.47 17.86 1.96
N VAL A 519 3.20 17.97 0.86
CA VAL A 519 2.96 17.25 -0.39
C VAL A 519 3.93 16.07 -0.47
N HIS A 520 3.40 14.87 -0.23
CA HIS A 520 4.16 13.62 -0.23
C HIS A 520 4.14 12.96 -1.62
N ASN A 521 5.27 12.94 -2.32
CA ASN A 521 5.49 12.18 -3.56
C ASN A 521 6.04 10.78 -3.25
N SER A 522 6.26 9.96 -4.29
CA SER A 522 6.90 8.64 -4.11
C SER A 522 8.24 8.77 -3.38
N LEU A 523 8.46 7.95 -2.35
CA LEU A 523 9.71 7.93 -1.58
C LEU A 523 10.90 7.49 -2.42
N PHE A 524 10.66 6.62 -3.40
CA PHE A 524 11.67 6.09 -4.31
C PHE A 524 11.41 6.56 -5.74
N LYS A 525 12.47 6.63 -6.54
CA LYS A 525 12.42 7.03 -7.95
C LYS A 525 11.95 5.90 -8.86
N SER A 526 12.20 4.63 -8.50
CA SER A 526 11.89 3.46 -9.32
C SER A 526 10.83 2.54 -8.71
N ASP A 527 10.21 1.71 -9.55
CA ASP A 527 9.28 0.66 -9.11
C ASP A 527 9.97 -0.51 -8.37
N LYS A 528 11.30 -0.60 -8.47
CA LYS A 528 12.12 -1.64 -7.84
C LYS A 528 13.33 -1.01 -7.14
N PRO A 529 13.12 -0.28 -6.02
CA PRO A 529 14.22 0.39 -5.32
C PRO A 529 15.28 -0.60 -4.83
N GLU A 530 14.91 -1.86 -4.60
CA GLU A 530 15.84 -2.91 -4.16
C GLU A 530 16.92 -3.26 -5.19
N ASP A 531 16.66 -3.00 -6.48
CA ASP A 531 17.58 -3.31 -7.59
C ASP A 531 18.55 -2.14 -7.89
N ALA A 532 18.47 -1.04 -7.14
CA ALA A 532 19.30 0.14 -7.36
C ALA A 532 20.78 -0.12 -7.05
N GLU A 533 21.66 0.42 -7.90
CA GLU A 533 23.11 0.32 -7.74
C GLU A 533 23.56 0.97 -6.42
N GLY A 534 24.36 0.25 -5.63
CA GLY A 534 24.80 0.68 -4.29
C GLY A 534 23.72 0.52 -3.19
N GLY A 535 22.57 -0.07 -3.52
CA GLY A 535 21.50 -0.40 -2.58
C GLY A 535 20.34 0.60 -2.58
N PHE A 536 19.22 0.18 -1.97
CA PHE A 536 17.93 0.86 -2.12
C PHE A 536 17.87 2.32 -1.64
N LEU A 537 18.80 2.76 -0.81
CA LEU A 537 18.87 4.15 -0.35
C LEU A 537 19.30 5.12 -1.46
N ASN A 538 20.05 4.64 -2.46
CA ASN A 538 20.44 5.46 -3.62
C ASN A 538 19.25 5.74 -4.56
N ASP A 539 18.14 5.04 -4.38
CA ASP A 539 16.91 5.24 -5.14
C ASP A 539 15.93 6.22 -4.48
N ILE A 540 16.29 6.83 -3.34
CA ILE A 540 15.45 7.82 -2.68
C ILE A 540 15.19 9.02 -3.60
N ASN A 541 13.93 9.45 -3.62
CA ASN A 541 13.50 10.65 -4.31
C ASN A 541 13.74 11.88 -3.39
N PRO A 542 14.61 12.83 -3.77
CA PRO A 542 14.84 14.03 -2.98
C PRO A 542 13.58 14.90 -2.85
N ASP A 543 12.69 14.86 -3.84
CA ASP A 543 11.43 15.60 -3.86
C ASP A 543 10.26 14.76 -3.29
N SER A 544 10.56 13.76 -2.45
CA SER A 544 9.54 12.90 -1.84
C SER A 544 8.63 13.65 -0.85
N GLU A 545 9.08 14.77 -0.28
CA GLU A 545 8.28 15.65 0.57
C GLU A 545 8.55 17.11 0.17
N VAL A 546 7.48 17.85 -0.15
CA VAL A 546 7.53 19.30 -0.39
C VAL A 546 6.62 20.00 0.61
N ILE A 547 7.16 20.96 1.35
CA ILE A 547 6.44 21.68 2.41
C ILE A 547 6.09 23.09 1.93
N TYR A 548 4.81 23.44 2.03
CA TYR A 548 4.27 24.78 1.79
C TYR A 548 3.86 25.38 3.14
N PRO A 549 4.74 26.19 3.78
CA PRO A 549 4.52 26.65 5.16
C PRO A 549 3.41 27.70 5.28
N GLU A 550 3.14 28.42 4.18
CA GLU A 550 2.22 29.55 4.12
C GLU A 550 1.01 29.26 3.22
N ALA A 551 0.64 27.98 3.05
CA ALA A 551 -0.55 27.63 2.30
C ALA A 551 -1.79 28.25 2.97
N MET A 552 -2.83 28.51 2.18
CA MET A 552 -4.07 29.14 2.65
C MET A 552 -5.28 28.28 2.30
N ILE A 553 -6.19 28.11 3.24
CA ILE A 553 -7.45 27.36 3.07
C ILE A 553 -8.65 28.21 3.49
N GLU A 554 -9.78 28.04 2.80
CA GLU A 554 -11.01 28.78 3.10
C GLU A 554 -11.67 28.41 4.43
N SER A 555 -12.60 29.26 4.88
CA SER A 555 -13.33 29.14 6.16
C SER A 555 -14.12 27.84 6.34
N GLY A 556 -14.57 27.22 5.25
CA GLY A 556 -15.29 25.93 5.28
C GLY A 556 -14.52 24.81 5.96
N PHE A 557 -13.18 24.92 6.04
CA PHE A 557 -12.34 23.96 6.75
C PHE A 557 -12.73 23.74 8.21
N ASP A 558 -13.14 24.79 8.92
CA ASP A 558 -13.52 24.67 10.34
C ASP A 558 -14.77 23.83 10.54
N GLU A 559 -15.72 23.95 9.61
CA GLU A 559 -16.90 23.12 9.61
C GLU A 559 -16.56 21.67 9.25
N VAL A 560 -15.70 21.44 8.25
CA VAL A 560 -15.20 20.10 7.91
C VAL A 560 -14.51 19.46 9.13
N ARG A 561 -13.63 20.19 9.82
CA ARG A 561 -12.97 19.75 11.06
C ARG A 561 -13.97 19.41 12.15
N ARG A 562 -14.99 20.24 12.34
CA ARG A 562 -16.03 20.04 13.38
C ARG A 562 -16.90 18.80 13.10
N ARG A 563 -17.18 18.52 11.83
CA ARG A 563 -18.07 17.43 11.37
C ARG A 563 -17.34 16.12 11.05
N ALA A 564 -16.01 16.10 11.13
CA ALA A 564 -15.23 14.89 10.95
C ALA A 564 -15.70 13.78 11.92
N PRO A 565 -15.57 12.49 11.55
CA PRO A 565 -14.77 11.95 10.44
C PRO A 565 -15.40 12.13 9.04
N TRP A 566 -14.54 12.29 8.03
CA TRP A 566 -14.94 12.28 6.62
C TRP A 566 -14.25 11.18 5.82
N PRO A 567 -14.98 10.23 5.21
CA PRO A 567 -16.42 9.96 5.43
C PRO A 567 -16.73 9.35 6.80
N GLU A 568 -18.01 9.42 7.18
CA GLU A 568 -18.60 8.58 8.24
C GLU A 568 -18.68 7.10 7.80
N ALA A 569 -17.54 6.44 7.56
CA ALA A 569 -17.51 5.02 7.20
C ALA A 569 -17.55 4.14 8.46
N ALA A 570 -18.03 2.89 8.32
CA ALA A 570 -18.22 1.95 9.43
C ALA A 570 -17.03 1.83 10.41
N GLY A 571 -15.79 1.81 9.92
CA GLY A 571 -14.60 1.74 10.76
C GLY A 571 -14.23 3.04 11.50
N GLU A 572 -14.65 4.20 11.00
CA GLU A 572 -14.38 5.50 11.65
C GLU A 572 -15.54 5.94 12.53
N SER A 573 -16.78 5.63 12.13
CA SER A 573 -18.00 5.96 12.89
C SER A 573 -18.13 5.20 14.21
N GLU A 574 -17.62 3.96 14.30
CA GLU A 574 -17.69 3.14 15.52
C GLU A 574 -16.61 3.53 16.56
N LEU A 575 -15.60 4.31 16.17
CA LEU A 575 -14.47 4.72 17.02
C LEU A 575 -14.65 6.10 17.68
N GLY A 576 -15.77 6.80 17.43
CA GLY A 576 -16.00 8.18 17.88
C GLY A 576 -15.56 9.22 16.83
N LYS A 577 -15.09 10.41 17.27
CA LYS A 577 -14.75 11.55 16.38
C LYS A 577 -13.52 11.34 15.44
N GLY A 578 -12.93 10.13 15.40
CA GLY A 578 -11.69 9.86 14.68
C GLY A 578 -10.48 10.66 15.22
N GLY A 579 -9.27 10.40 14.70
CA GLY A 579 -8.10 11.25 14.94
C GLY A 579 -8.03 12.42 13.95
N PRO A 580 -7.00 13.29 14.05
CA PRO A 580 -6.77 14.37 13.08
C PRO A 580 -6.85 13.93 11.61
N GLU A 581 -6.34 12.74 11.31
CA GLU A 581 -6.31 12.16 9.97
C GLU A 581 -7.69 11.91 9.35
N SER A 582 -8.75 11.97 10.15
CA SER A 582 -10.14 11.83 9.72
C SER A 582 -10.76 13.13 9.22
N VAL A 583 -10.09 14.28 9.43
CA VAL A 583 -10.47 15.57 8.84
C VAL A 583 -9.98 15.59 7.41
N ARG A 584 -10.81 15.10 6.47
CA ARG A 584 -10.45 14.94 5.06
C ARG A 584 -11.28 15.83 4.16
N PHE A 585 -10.66 16.30 3.09
CA PHE A 585 -11.32 17.08 2.05
C PHE A 585 -10.57 17.00 0.73
N GLN A 586 -11.25 17.36 -0.34
CA GLN A 586 -10.64 17.63 -1.63
C GLN A 586 -10.30 19.12 -1.70
N ALA A 587 -9.01 19.46 -1.80
CA ALA A 587 -8.58 20.77 -2.24
C ALA A 587 -8.80 20.86 -3.76
N MET A 588 -9.79 21.65 -4.18
CA MET A 588 -10.20 21.72 -5.59
C MET A 588 -9.01 22.06 -6.49
N ARG A 589 -8.89 21.36 -7.64
CA ARG A 589 -7.77 21.44 -8.60
C ARG A 589 -6.39 21.00 -8.09
N ILE A 590 -6.22 20.70 -6.80
CA ILE A 590 -4.92 20.38 -6.21
C ILE A 590 -4.81 18.88 -5.92
N ALA A 591 -5.45 18.41 -4.84
CA ALA A 591 -5.32 17.06 -4.33
C ALA A 591 -6.36 16.77 -3.23
N TYR A 592 -6.34 15.57 -2.69
CA TYR A 592 -7.04 15.24 -1.45
C TYR A 592 -6.08 15.42 -0.26
N PHE A 593 -6.57 16.01 0.82
CA PHE A 593 -5.79 16.32 2.02
C PHE A 593 -6.48 15.77 3.28
N ALA A 594 -5.66 15.51 4.29
CA ALA A 594 -6.08 15.23 5.65
C ALA A 594 -5.29 16.09 6.64
N MET A 595 -5.86 16.36 7.82
CA MET A 595 -5.11 16.99 8.90
C MET A 595 -4.10 16.00 9.52
N ASP A 596 -2.86 16.45 9.69
CA ASP A 596 -1.78 15.64 10.29
C ASP A 596 -1.84 15.68 11.81
N SER A 597 -1.32 14.64 12.47
CA SER A 597 -1.21 14.56 13.92
C SER A 597 -0.28 15.61 14.55
N ASP A 598 0.60 16.25 13.77
CA ASP A 598 1.41 17.38 14.23
C ASP A 598 0.60 18.69 14.37
N SER A 599 -0.68 18.69 13.99
CA SER A 599 -1.53 19.87 14.12
C SER A 599 -1.82 20.19 15.59
N THR A 600 -1.81 21.48 15.92
CA THR A 600 -2.26 22.04 17.19
C THR A 600 -3.43 22.99 16.94
N ASP A 601 -3.99 23.58 17.99
CA ASP A 601 -5.06 24.57 17.83
C ASP A 601 -4.59 25.86 17.13
N ASP A 602 -3.31 26.22 17.29
CA ASP A 602 -2.70 27.41 16.68
C ASP A 602 -2.05 27.13 15.31
N LYS A 603 -1.63 25.89 15.07
CA LYS A 603 -0.91 25.50 13.85
C LYS A 603 -1.58 24.27 13.21
N ILE A 604 -2.23 24.49 12.08
CA ILE A 604 -2.79 23.40 11.28
C ILE A 604 -1.75 22.89 10.29
N VAL A 605 -1.56 21.57 10.29
CA VAL A 605 -0.69 20.84 9.36
C VAL A 605 -1.56 19.91 8.53
N LEU A 606 -1.39 19.94 7.21
CA LEU A 606 -2.16 19.14 6.26
C LEU A 606 -1.24 18.23 5.48
N ASN A 607 -1.58 16.94 5.40
CA ASN A 607 -0.91 15.98 4.52
C ASN A 607 -1.71 15.79 3.24
N ARG A 608 -1.03 15.82 2.09
CA ARG A 608 -1.62 15.31 0.85
C ARG A 608 -1.83 13.80 0.97
N ILE A 609 -3.08 13.36 0.89
CA ILE A 609 -3.44 11.95 0.81
C ILE A 609 -3.05 11.43 -0.57
N VAL A 610 -3.60 12.01 -1.64
CA VAL A 610 -3.32 11.59 -3.03
C VAL A 610 -3.58 12.76 -3.98
N SER A 611 -2.79 12.85 -5.06
CA SER A 611 -3.00 13.84 -6.12
C SER A 611 -4.39 13.68 -6.78
N LEU A 612 -4.91 14.75 -7.39
CA LEU A 612 -5.96 14.59 -8.40
C LEU A 612 -5.43 13.78 -9.59
N LYS A 613 -6.32 13.34 -10.48
CA LYS A 613 -5.97 12.49 -11.63
C LYS A 613 -4.80 13.12 -12.40
N GLU A 614 -3.68 12.41 -12.48
CA GLU A 614 -2.51 12.86 -13.25
C GLU A 614 -2.84 12.78 -14.75
N ASP A 615 -2.58 13.87 -15.49
CA ASP A 615 -2.52 13.82 -16.94
C ASP A 615 -1.36 12.90 -17.34
N ALA A 616 -1.63 11.88 -18.15
CA ALA A 616 -0.57 11.03 -18.69
C ALA A 616 0.41 11.91 -19.51
N GLY A 617 1.67 12.02 -19.05
CA GLY A 617 2.74 12.71 -19.77
C GLY A 617 3.37 13.93 -19.10
N LYS A 618 3.03 14.23 -17.83
CA LYS A 618 3.74 15.24 -17.03
C LYS A 618 4.49 14.57 -15.87
N ASN A 619 5.56 13.86 -16.19
CA ASN A 619 6.62 13.47 -15.25
C ASN A 619 7.93 14.06 -15.74
#